data_AF-A0A550JGQ9-F1
#
_entry.id   AF-A0A550JGQ9-F1
#
_cell.length_a   1.000
_cell.length_b   1.000
_cell.length_c   1.000
_cell.angle_alpha   90.00
_cell.angle_beta   90.00
_cell.angle_gamma   90.00
#
_symmetry.space_group_name_H-M   'P 1'
#
loop_
_entity.id
_entity.type
_entity.pdbx_description
1 polymer ?
#
loop_
_entity_poly.entity_id
_entity_poly.type
_entity_poly.pdbx_seq_one_letter_code
_entity_poly.pdbx_strand_id
1 'polypeptide(L)'
;MFALPRILPKKSPQVSFAFSQEATTPTLGYEPSDERAFFRIDTEIAVRYRPLRADRQSPERQWLAVNLSGGGISFEITPPLQVGEKAWLELELSDRSAPVRCLAEVVRLFTAENGAQHAAFSFDTLAPRDQDRIIAFCLAEQRKALRERVRVRMA
;
A
#
# COMPACT_ATOMS: atom_id res chain seq x y z
N MET A 1 -16.87 -56.77 -45.38
CA MET A 1 -17.76 -55.65 -45.03
C MET A 1 -17.03 -54.35 -45.32
N PHE A 2 -17.65 -53.52 -46.16
CA PHE A 2 -17.57 -52.07 -46.38
C PHE A 2 -16.25 -51.28 -46.25
N ALA A 3 -16.22 -50.25 -47.10
CA ALA A 3 -15.09 -49.48 -47.59
C ALA A 3 -14.98 -48.08 -46.93
N LEU A 4 -13.72 -47.62 -46.81
CA LEU A 4 -13.20 -46.23 -46.98
C LEU A 4 -13.70 -45.11 -46.01
N PRO A 5 -13.05 -43.92 -45.96
CA PRO A 5 -11.61 -43.58 -46.05
C PRO A 5 -11.15 -42.40 -45.14
N ARG A 6 -9.83 -42.09 -45.18
CA ARG A 6 -9.15 -40.76 -45.23
C ARG A 6 -9.61 -39.65 -44.25
N ILE A 7 -8.70 -38.89 -43.62
CA ILE A 7 -7.95 -37.79 -44.26
C ILE A 7 -6.69 -37.45 -43.39
N LEU A 8 -5.50 -37.62 -43.96
CA LEU A 8 -4.30 -36.78 -43.72
C LEU A 8 -4.46 -35.47 -44.52
N PRO A 9 -3.53 -34.49 -44.46
CA PRO A 9 -2.81 -33.87 -43.36
C PRO A 9 -2.92 -32.32 -43.49
N LYS A 10 -2.16 -31.53 -42.72
CA LYS A 10 -1.33 -30.41 -43.25
C LYS A 10 -0.57 -29.77 -42.08
N LYS A 11 0.73 -30.03 -41.98
CA LYS A 11 1.83 -29.35 -42.69
C LYS A 11 2.01 -27.92 -42.14
N SER A 12 3.02 -27.81 -41.29
CA SER A 12 3.75 -26.60 -40.96
C SER A 12 4.12 -25.79 -42.22
N PRO A 13 4.27 -24.48 -42.06
CA PRO A 13 5.36 -23.79 -42.70
C PRO A 13 6.22 -23.08 -41.66
N GLN A 14 7.50 -23.39 -41.74
CA GLN A 14 8.58 -22.60 -41.17
C GLN A 14 8.86 -21.40 -42.10
N VAL A 15 9.80 -20.53 -41.69
CA VAL A 15 10.55 -19.55 -42.51
C VAL A 15 9.80 -18.19 -42.63
N SER A 16 10.32 -16.99 -42.28
CA SER A 16 11.68 -16.52 -41.96
C SER A 16 11.77 -14.98 -41.74
N PHE A 17 12.93 -14.57 -41.20
CA PHE A 17 13.68 -13.29 -41.40
C PHE A 17 13.47 -12.10 -40.43
N ALA A 18 14.41 -12.07 -39.47
CA ALA A 18 15.39 -11.01 -39.21
C ALA A 18 14.96 -9.56 -38.95
N PHE A 19 15.25 -9.09 -37.73
CA PHE A 19 15.89 -7.80 -37.52
C PHE A 19 16.71 -7.80 -36.23
N SER A 20 18.03 -7.58 -36.35
CA SER A 20 18.91 -7.25 -35.22
C SER A 20 18.64 -5.81 -34.78
N GLN A 21 18.55 -5.55 -33.46
CA GLN A 21 19.47 -4.70 -32.70
C GLN A 21 18.91 -4.39 -31.29
N GLU A 22 19.74 -4.70 -30.30
CA GLU A 22 19.96 -4.06 -28.99
C GLU A 22 18.81 -3.28 -28.32
N ALA A 23 18.37 -3.75 -27.14
CA ALA A 23 18.05 -2.88 -26.00
C ALA A 23 17.89 -3.69 -24.69
N THR A 24 18.74 -3.36 -23.73
CA THR A 24 18.49 -3.30 -22.27
C THR A 24 17.90 -4.53 -21.56
N THR A 25 18.74 -5.12 -20.71
CA THR A 25 18.41 -6.06 -19.63
C THR A 25 17.08 -5.69 -18.94
N PRO A 26 16.10 -6.61 -18.81
CA PRO A 26 14.90 -6.34 -18.04
C PRO A 26 15.28 -6.22 -16.56
N THR A 27 15.18 -5.01 -16.01
CA THR A 27 15.04 -4.81 -14.57
C THR A 27 13.78 -5.57 -14.14
N LEU A 28 13.97 -6.57 -13.30
CA LEU A 28 12.97 -7.48 -12.75
C LEU A 28 11.64 -6.73 -12.50
N GLY A 29 10.67 -6.98 -13.37
CA GLY A 29 9.36 -6.35 -13.32
C GLY A 29 8.66 -6.71 -12.01
N TYR A 30 8.49 -5.71 -11.15
CA TYR A 30 7.44 -5.73 -10.14
C TYR A 30 6.11 -5.58 -10.89
N GLU A 31 5.48 -6.70 -11.23
CA GLU A 31 4.07 -6.72 -11.59
C GLU A 31 3.28 -6.47 -10.29
N PRO A 32 2.60 -5.32 -10.12
CA PRO A 32 1.78 -5.11 -8.94
C PRO A 32 0.59 -6.06 -9.00
N SER A 33 0.72 -7.21 -8.33
CA SER A 33 -0.42 -8.04 -7.96
C SER A 33 -1.34 -7.20 -7.07
N ASP A 34 -2.46 -6.74 -7.61
CA ASP A 34 -3.47 -5.96 -6.87
C ASP A 34 -4.38 -6.87 -6.01
N GLU A 35 -3.81 -7.91 -5.40
CA GLU A 35 -4.47 -8.68 -4.34
C GLU A 35 -4.20 -8.01 -3.00
N ARG A 36 -4.89 -6.90 -2.75
CA ARG A 36 -4.79 -6.20 -1.46
C ARG A 36 -5.41 -7.08 -0.38
N ALA A 37 -4.58 -7.59 0.53
CA ALA A 37 -5.02 -8.40 1.66
C ALA A 37 -5.88 -7.63 2.69
N PHE A 38 -5.77 -6.30 2.73
CA PHE A 38 -6.46 -5.46 3.72
C PHE A 38 -7.20 -4.29 3.08
N PHE A 39 -8.38 -3.99 3.64
CA PHE A 39 -9.14 -2.79 3.35
C PHE A 39 -8.35 -1.54 3.78
N ARG A 40 -8.51 -0.44 3.02
CA ARG A 40 -7.84 0.84 3.29
C ARG A 40 -8.86 1.96 3.46
N ILE A 41 -8.53 2.93 4.30
CA ILE A 41 -9.35 4.12 4.49
C ILE A 41 -8.49 5.38 4.55
N ASP A 42 -8.98 6.46 3.94
CA ASP A 42 -8.47 7.80 4.16
C ASP A 42 -9.14 8.41 5.40
N THR A 43 -8.34 8.83 6.37
CA THR A 43 -8.81 9.35 7.65
C THR A 43 -7.79 10.30 8.25
N GLU A 44 -8.13 10.94 9.36
CA GLU A 44 -7.22 11.78 10.12
C GLU A 44 -7.00 11.17 11.50
N ILE A 45 -5.74 10.91 11.85
CA ILE A 45 -5.36 10.39 13.16
C ILE A 45 -4.14 11.12 13.68
N ALA A 46 -3.94 11.08 14.99
CA ALA A 46 -2.73 11.60 15.59
C ALA A 46 -1.59 10.57 15.42
N VAL A 47 -0.53 10.99 14.75
CA VAL A 47 0.65 10.19 14.44
C VAL A 47 1.87 10.85 15.06
N ARG A 48 2.72 10.04 15.68
CA ARG A 48 4.10 10.40 15.96
C ARG A 48 5.00 9.39 15.25
N TYR A 49 5.98 9.87 14.50
CA TYR A 49 6.95 9.00 13.86
C TYR A 49 8.38 9.46 14.15
N ARG A 50 9.31 8.52 14.27
CA ARG A 50 10.73 8.81 14.48
C ARG A 50 11.58 7.90 13.60
N PRO A 51 12.29 8.44 12.60
CA PRO A 51 13.23 7.66 11.79
C PRO A 51 14.32 7.03 12.66
N LEU A 52 14.71 5.77 12.37
CA LEU A 52 15.71 5.05 13.17
C LEU A 52 17.13 5.61 13.02
N ARG A 53 17.47 6.10 11.83
CA ARG A 53 18.82 6.58 11.49
C ARG A 53 19.04 8.06 11.80
N ALA A 54 18.01 8.77 12.22
CA ALA A 54 18.12 10.18 12.49
C ALA A 54 18.55 10.42 13.95
N ASP A 55 19.55 11.27 14.17
CA ASP A 55 19.78 11.93 15.47
C ASP A 55 18.66 12.94 15.79
N ARG A 56 17.75 13.13 14.84
CA ARG A 56 16.70 14.14 14.86
C ARG A 56 15.73 13.84 16.01
N GLN A 57 15.37 14.91 16.71
CA GLN A 57 14.28 14.86 17.68
C GLN A 57 13.04 14.28 17.02
N SER A 58 12.34 13.41 17.75
CA SER A 58 11.02 12.95 17.30
C SER A 58 10.16 14.20 17.10
N PRO A 59 9.55 14.42 15.92
CA PRO A 59 8.49 15.40 15.82
C PRO A 59 7.46 15.13 16.92
N GLU A 60 6.86 16.21 17.43
CA GLU A 60 5.70 16.10 18.30
C GLU A 60 4.59 15.33 17.59
N ARG A 61 3.63 14.85 18.37
CA ARG A 61 2.45 14.18 17.81
C ARG A 61 1.67 15.17 16.94
N GLN A 62 1.32 14.77 15.73
CA GLN A 62 0.62 15.60 14.75
C GLN A 62 -0.64 14.89 14.27
N TRP A 63 -1.72 15.64 14.08
CA TRP A 63 -2.89 15.15 13.36
C TRP A 63 -2.58 15.20 11.86
N LEU A 64 -2.57 14.02 11.23
CA LEU A 64 -2.20 13.86 9.82
C LEU A 64 -3.34 13.18 9.07
N ALA A 65 -3.59 13.65 7.85
CA ALA A 65 -4.36 12.90 6.88
C ALA A 65 -3.55 11.68 6.43
N VAL A 66 -4.10 10.49 6.65
CA VAL A 66 -3.44 9.22 6.40
C VAL A 66 -4.31 8.30 5.55
N ASN A 67 -3.65 7.46 4.73
CA ASN A 67 -4.25 6.26 4.18
C ASN A 67 -3.82 5.08 5.06
N LEU A 68 -4.75 4.47 5.79
CA LEU A 68 -4.46 3.42 6.78
C LEU A 68 -5.09 2.09 6.39
N SER A 69 -4.38 1.00 6.68
CA SER A 69 -4.82 -0.38 6.51
C SER A 69 -4.19 -1.29 7.56
N GLY A 70 -4.63 -2.55 7.65
CA GLY A 70 -4.00 -3.54 8.54
C GLY A 70 -2.53 -3.87 8.22
N GLY A 71 -2.05 -3.56 7.01
CA GLY A 71 -0.67 -3.87 6.58
C GLY A 71 0.28 -2.67 6.53
N GLY A 72 -0.23 -1.45 6.69
CA GLY A 72 0.57 -0.25 6.55
C GLY A 72 -0.22 1.04 6.55
N ILE A 73 0.52 2.14 6.46
CA ILE A 73 0.01 3.50 6.52
C ILE A 73 0.79 4.40 5.56
N SER A 74 0.15 5.40 4.95
CA SER A 74 0.86 6.46 4.24
C SER A 74 0.39 7.84 4.63
N PHE A 75 1.32 8.77 4.76
CA PHE A 75 1.07 10.16 5.17
C PHE A 75 2.18 11.08 4.68
N GLU A 76 1.96 12.39 4.81
CA GLU A 76 2.94 13.42 4.48
C GLU A 76 4.12 13.38 5.46
N ILE A 77 5.34 13.39 4.95
CA ILE A 77 6.55 13.35 5.76
C ILE A 77 7.35 14.64 5.65
N THR A 78 7.89 15.08 6.77
CA THR A 78 8.82 16.20 6.88
C THR A 78 9.69 15.98 8.12
N PRO A 79 11.01 15.79 7.99
CA PRO A 79 11.81 15.85 6.77
C PRO A 79 11.69 14.62 5.84
N PRO A 80 12.16 14.72 4.58
CA PRO A 80 12.24 13.61 3.63
C PRO A 80 12.91 12.34 4.18
N LEU A 81 12.40 11.19 3.76
CA LEU A 81 12.93 9.84 4.03
C LEU A 81 13.26 9.13 2.71
N GLN A 82 14.03 8.05 2.80
CA GLN A 82 14.34 7.16 1.68
C GLN A 82 13.58 5.83 1.77
N VAL A 83 13.35 5.19 0.63
CA VAL A 83 12.81 3.82 0.57
C VAL A 83 13.76 2.86 1.28
N GLY A 84 13.22 1.93 2.07
CA GLY A 84 13.95 0.99 2.92
C GLY A 84 14.36 1.56 4.29
N GLU A 85 14.14 2.86 4.55
CA GLU A 85 14.33 3.39 5.89
C GLU A 85 13.24 2.92 6.85
N LYS A 86 13.64 2.66 8.10
CA LYS A 86 12.72 2.27 9.17
C LYS A 86 12.41 3.44 10.09
N ALA A 87 11.18 3.47 10.61
CA ALA A 87 10.74 4.45 11.59
C ALA A 87 9.90 3.79 12.69
N TRP A 88 10.05 4.27 13.91
CA TRP A 88 9.10 4.00 14.98
C TRP A 88 7.85 4.82 14.75
N LEU A 89 6.69 4.17 14.72
CA LEU A 89 5.38 4.80 14.62
C LEU A 89 4.60 4.64 15.92
N GLU A 90 3.90 5.70 16.31
CA GLU A 90 2.88 5.68 17.34
C GLU A 90 1.59 6.28 16.78
N LEU A 91 0.54 5.47 16.73
CA LEU A 91 -0.75 5.79 16.10
C LEU A 91 -1.84 5.86 17.18
N GLU A 92 -2.52 6.99 17.29
CA GLU A 92 -3.69 7.11 18.14
C GLU A 92 -4.97 6.86 17.38
N LEU A 93 -5.62 5.74 17.69
CA LEU A 93 -6.91 5.38 17.12
C LEU A 93 -8.03 5.99 17.97
N SER A 94 -9.20 6.23 17.35
CA SER A 94 -10.37 6.78 18.06
C SER A 94 -11.06 5.79 19.02
N ASP A 95 -10.42 4.64 19.29
CA ASP A 95 -10.91 3.53 20.12
C ASP A 95 -10.70 3.74 21.64
N ARG A 96 -10.21 4.92 22.05
CA ARG A 96 -9.88 5.30 23.44
C ARG A 96 -8.91 4.36 24.16
N SER A 97 -8.19 3.53 23.41
CA SER A 97 -7.21 2.61 23.95
C SER A 97 -5.80 3.21 23.86
N ALA A 98 -4.80 2.52 24.40
CA ALA A 98 -3.41 2.96 24.30
C ALA A 98 -2.98 3.07 22.82
N PRO A 99 -2.07 4.00 22.48
CA PRO A 99 -1.57 4.15 21.12
C PRO A 99 -0.95 2.86 20.59
N VAL A 100 -1.21 2.54 19.32
CA VAL A 100 -0.54 1.43 18.64
C VAL A 100 0.90 1.84 18.34
N ARG A 101 1.86 0.99 18.73
CA ARG A 101 3.29 1.24 18.50
C ARG A 101 3.87 0.14 17.64
N CYS A 102 4.57 0.52 16.59
CA CYS A 102 5.20 -0.44 15.69
C CYS A 102 6.48 0.11 15.05
N LEU A 103 7.33 -0.81 14.61
CA LEU A 103 8.38 -0.49 13.65
C LEU A 103 7.78 -0.64 12.24
N ALA A 104 8.08 0.32 11.38
CA ALA A 104 7.59 0.32 10.00
C ALA A 104 8.70 0.71 9.02
N GLU A 105 8.61 0.22 7.79
CA GLU A 105 9.60 0.45 6.73
C GLU A 105 8.97 1.22 5.57
N VAL A 106 9.67 2.24 5.08
CA VAL A 106 9.27 2.99 3.89
C VAL A 106 9.34 2.08 2.67
N VAL A 107 8.20 1.70 2.12
CA VAL A 107 8.12 0.85 0.92
C VAL A 107 7.92 1.66 -0.36
N ARG A 108 7.45 2.91 -0.24
CA ARG A 108 7.20 3.78 -1.40
C ARG A 108 7.22 5.25 -0.99
N LEU A 109 7.75 6.09 -1.86
CA LEU A 109 7.67 7.55 -1.78
C LEU A 109 6.89 8.08 -2.97
N PHE A 110 6.14 9.16 -2.76
CA PHE A 110 5.44 9.85 -3.84
C PHE A 110 5.25 11.33 -3.47
N THR A 111 5.12 12.17 -4.47
CA THR A 111 4.90 13.60 -4.29
C THR A 111 3.44 13.90 -4.60
N ALA A 112 2.76 14.57 -3.69
CA ALA A 112 1.41 15.06 -3.94
C ALA A 112 1.42 16.25 -4.91
N GLU A 113 0.26 16.62 -5.45
CA GLU A 113 0.12 17.71 -6.43
C GLU A 113 0.62 19.06 -5.88
N ASN A 114 0.54 19.26 -4.56
CA ASN A 114 1.04 20.45 -3.87
C ASN A 114 2.56 20.46 -3.65
N GLY A 115 3.29 19.44 -4.13
CA GLY A 115 4.73 19.29 -3.94
C GLY A 115 5.14 18.65 -2.60
N ALA A 116 4.19 18.35 -1.71
CA ALA A 116 4.48 17.68 -0.45
C ALA A 116 4.94 16.24 -0.67
N GLN A 117 5.92 15.80 0.10
CA GLN A 117 6.42 14.43 0.00
C GLN A 117 5.64 13.52 0.95
N HIS A 118 5.16 12.41 0.42
CA HIS A 118 4.49 11.37 1.18
C HIS A 118 5.31 10.09 1.17
N ALA A 119 5.25 9.37 2.29
CA ALA A 119 5.80 8.04 2.43
C ALA A 119 4.69 7.05 2.73
N ALA A 120 4.74 5.89 2.07
CA ALA A 120 3.99 4.71 2.46
C ALA A 120 4.91 3.77 3.25
N PHE A 121 4.43 3.37 4.42
CA PHE A 121 5.09 2.47 5.33
C PHE A 121 4.37 1.13 5.36
N SER A 122 5.13 0.04 5.32
CA SER A 122 4.63 -1.28 5.70
C SER A 122 4.98 -1.55 7.16
N PHE A 123 4.06 -2.13 7.91
CA PHE A 123 4.32 -2.51 9.29
C PHE A 123 5.24 -3.72 9.36
N ASP A 124 6.40 -3.57 9.99
CA ASP A 124 7.43 -4.60 10.11
C ASP A 124 7.25 -5.40 11.40
N THR A 125 7.19 -4.71 12.55
CA THR A 125 6.92 -5.34 13.85
C THR A 125 5.67 -4.73 14.47
N LEU A 126 4.54 -5.42 14.29
CA LEU A 126 3.24 -5.04 14.84
C LEU A 126 2.64 -6.23 15.59
N ALA A 127 2.16 -5.98 16.81
CA ALA A 127 1.49 -7.03 17.59
C ALA A 127 0.19 -7.46 16.87
N PRO A 128 -0.13 -8.77 16.79
CA PRO A 128 -1.36 -9.23 16.12
C PRO A 128 -2.62 -8.56 16.66
N ARG A 129 -2.69 -8.36 17.99
CA ARG A 129 -3.80 -7.63 18.62
C ARG A 129 -3.92 -6.18 18.15
N ASP A 130 -2.80 -5.49 17.93
CA ASP A 130 -2.82 -4.12 17.43
C ASP A 130 -3.14 -4.06 15.93
N GLN A 131 -2.76 -5.08 15.16
CA GLN A 131 -3.20 -5.24 13.77
C GLN A 131 -4.71 -5.40 13.69
N ASP A 132 -5.29 -6.27 14.51
CA ASP A 132 -6.75 -6.45 14.60
C ASP A 132 -7.45 -5.14 14.99
N ARG A 133 -6.86 -4.36 15.91
CA ARG A 133 -7.38 -3.03 16.29
C ARG A 133 -7.36 -2.05 15.12
N ILE A 134 -6.27 -2.00 14.35
CA ILE A 134 -6.20 -1.15 13.15
C ILE A 134 -7.28 -1.57 12.14
N ILE A 135 -7.43 -2.87 11.88
CA ILE A 135 -8.45 -3.39 10.95
C ILE A 135 -9.86 -3.01 11.43
N ALA A 136 -10.17 -3.24 12.71
CA ALA A 136 -11.45 -2.90 13.31
C ALA A 136 -11.74 -1.39 13.25
N PHE A 137 -10.73 -0.56 13.49
CA PHE A 137 -10.82 0.89 13.35
C PHE A 137 -11.15 1.29 11.90
N CYS A 138 -10.41 0.77 10.91
CA CYS A 138 -10.68 1.08 9.50
C CYS A 138 -12.13 0.74 9.09
N LEU A 139 -12.63 -0.42 9.51
CA LEU A 139 -14.02 -0.84 9.25
C LEU A 139 -15.04 0.01 10.01
N ALA A 140 -14.71 0.49 11.21
CA ALA A 140 -15.57 1.40 11.97
C ALA A 140 -15.68 2.76 11.29
N GLU A 141 -14.57 3.35 10.87
CA GLU A 141 -14.55 4.63 10.17
C GLU A 141 -15.27 4.57 8.81
N GLN A 142 -15.11 3.46 8.06
CA GLN A 142 -15.88 3.25 6.83
C GLN A 142 -17.40 3.26 7.08
N ARG A 143 -17.84 2.56 8.15
CA ARG A 143 -19.26 2.52 8.53
C ARG A 143 -19.78 3.89 8.95
N LYS A 144 -18.96 4.73 9.60
CA LYS A 144 -19.34 6.11 9.96
C LYS A 144 -19.55 6.95 8.69
N ALA A 145 -18.59 6.94 7.76
CA ALA A 145 -18.67 7.70 6.51
C ALA A 145 -19.92 7.34 5.67
N LEU A 146 -20.30 6.06 5.63
CA LEU A 146 -21.53 5.64 4.95
C LEU A 146 -22.80 6.20 5.60
N ARG A 147 -22.87 6.23 6.93
CA ARG A 147 -24.04 6.77 7.65
C ARG A 147 -24.20 8.27 7.43
N GLU A 148 -23.10 9.00 7.39
CA GLU A 148 -23.10 10.45 7.16
C GLU A 148 -23.60 10.77 5.74
N ARG A 149 -23.11 10.05 4.73
CA ARG A 149 -23.54 10.23 3.33
C ARG A 149 -25.03 9.96 3.10
N VAL A 150 -25.59 8.98 3.81
CA VAL A 150 -27.03 8.67 3.74
C VAL A 150 -27.87 9.79 4.36
N ARG A 151 -27.43 10.37 5.48
CA ARG A 151 -28.15 11.48 6.13
C ARG A 151 -28.19 12.74 5.27
N VAL A 152 -27.11 13.07 4.57
CA VAL A 152 -27.05 14.26 3.70
C VAL A 152 -27.98 14.15 2.48
N ARG A 153 -28.29 12.94 2.00
CA ARG A 153 -29.19 12.76 0.84
C ARG A 153 -30.68 12.74 1.18
N MET A 154 -31.03 12.60 2.46
CA MET A 154 -32.42 12.52 2.93
C MET A 154 -32.91 13.83 3.58
N ALA A 155 -32.06 14.86 3.60
CA ALA A 155 -32.36 16.22 4.05
C ALA A 155 -32.48 17.15 2.84
#